data_AF-A0A100ITP5-F1
#
_entry.id   AF-A0A100ITP5-F1
#
_cell.length_a   1.000
_cell.length_b   1.000
_cell.length_c   1.000
_cell.angle_alpha   90.00
_cell.angle_beta   90.00
_cell.angle_gamma   90.00
#
_symmetry.space_group_name_H-M   'P 1'
#
loop_
_entity.id
_entity.type
_entity.pdbx_description
1 polymer ?
#
loop_
_entity_poly.entity_id
_entity_poly.type
_entity_poly.pdbx_seq_one_letter_code
_entity_poly.pdbx_strand_id
1 'polypeptide(L)'
;MLAVAYLWILLLLRGIHVGAKSTTSTREAEVTTITDGASTASASSTHSGTDSDSFSVVTTETAVAVPTGSYLSYTTTITVGDSVSQTTFTTTTAANTTISTNGTTTATTTTDTNVVVTGTRNSSSTATSTATTPANSQPCNGYTEFCSRQYSNITMVTAHNSPFVKKNNIAANQMYNVKTQLEDGVRMLSFEAHYYEDDIYLCHTSCDLLNMGTLEDYLTTVTDWIKDNPYDVVTILIVNSDYVSPWNFTAPIENSGLIDYVYEPWKIPMSLDDWPTLSEMILDGKRAVVFMDYQANQTAIPYILDEFTQMWETPFSPLNTSFPCTVQRPPGITAAQAEERMYMINHNLNLEIVFEGIDILVPDSAQINETNAVSGYGSLGLMANNCRAKWDRPPNFLLVDYYNDGNFQGSVFEVAAQMNNVTYNGKCCGGSSSAASRIVDASYTWLSAFVAMGVGLFTLFGL
;
A
#
# COMPACT_ATOMS: atom_id res chain seq x y z
N MET A 1 9.38 54.66 -7.23
CA MET A 1 9.00 55.41 -6.00
C MET A 1 7.50 55.26 -5.82
N LEU A 2 7.08 54.90 -4.60
CA LEU A 2 5.72 54.51 -4.16
C LEU A 2 5.27 53.08 -4.56
N ALA A 3 5.72 52.08 -3.79
CA ALA A 3 4.94 50.86 -3.43
C ALA A 3 5.73 49.87 -2.53
N VAL A 4 6.64 50.34 -1.67
CA VAL A 4 7.34 49.47 -0.68
C VAL A 4 7.43 50.22 0.65
N ALA A 5 6.32 50.29 1.39
CA ALA A 5 6.29 50.89 2.73
C ALA A 5 5.10 50.45 3.62
N TYR A 6 4.43 49.33 3.32
CA TYR A 6 3.25 48.90 4.09
C TYR A 6 3.24 47.39 4.39
N LEU A 7 4.36 46.86 4.87
CA LEU A 7 4.40 45.49 5.42
C LEU A 7 5.34 45.36 6.64
N TRP A 8 5.41 46.40 7.48
CA TRP A 8 6.27 46.43 8.68
C TRP A 8 5.56 46.91 9.97
N ILE A 9 4.23 47.01 9.99
CA ILE A 9 3.49 47.58 11.15
C ILE A 9 2.37 46.66 11.70
N LEU A 10 2.33 45.36 11.35
CA LEU A 10 1.28 44.45 11.86
C LEU A 10 1.75 43.23 12.67
N LEU A 11 3.05 43.10 12.99
CA LEU A 11 3.57 41.96 13.77
C LEU A 11 4.11 42.33 15.18
N LEU A 12 3.86 43.55 15.67
CA LEU A 12 4.31 43.99 17.01
C LEU A 12 3.23 44.01 18.10
N LEU A 13 2.09 43.35 17.90
CA LEU A 13 1.02 43.30 18.91
C LEU A 13 0.48 41.88 19.09
N ARG A 14 1.27 41.03 19.76
CA ARG A 14 0.82 40.00 20.73
C ARG A 14 2.05 39.34 21.36
N GLY A 15 2.71 40.09 22.23
CA GLY A 15 3.68 39.53 23.17
C GLY A 15 2.96 38.75 24.26
N ILE A 16 3.29 37.47 24.40
CA ILE A 16 3.12 36.71 25.64
C ILE A 16 4.51 36.18 26.00
N HIS A 17 5.04 36.68 27.11
CA HIS A 17 6.26 36.21 27.75
C HIS A 17 6.02 34.85 28.41
N VAL A 18 6.88 33.88 28.13
CA VAL A 18 7.19 32.78 29.06
C VAL A 18 8.71 32.68 29.16
N GLY A 19 9.25 33.04 30.33
CA GLY A 19 10.67 32.90 30.64
C GLY A 19 10.99 31.50 31.13
N ALA A 20 11.91 30.81 30.47
CA ALA A 20 12.49 29.57 30.97
C ALA A 20 13.66 29.90 31.92
N LYS A 21 13.52 29.46 33.17
CA LYS A 21 14.52 29.57 34.24
C LYS A 21 15.51 28.41 34.08
N SER A 22 16.74 28.70 33.69
CA SER A 22 17.84 27.73 33.69
C SER A 22 18.29 27.46 35.14
N THR A 23 18.10 26.22 35.61
CA THR A 23 18.72 25.71 36.83
C THR A 23 19.92 24.85 36.46
N THR A 24 21.09 25.38 36.76
CA THR A 24 22.39 24.71 36.75
C THR A 24 22.40 23.59 37.79
N SER A 25 22.76 22.37 37.38
CA SER A 25 23.21 21.32 38.29
C SER A 25 24.55 20.79 37.80
N THR A 26 25.60 21.28 38.45
CA THR A 26 26.96 20.74 38.41
C THR A 26 26.97 19.31 38.97
N ARG A 27 27.54 18.37 38.22
CA ARG A 27 28.08 17.15 38.81
C ARG A 27 29.38 16.77 38.10
N GLU A 28 30.45 16.83 38.88
CA GLU A 28 31.79 16.34 38.57
C GLU A 28 31.76 14.83 38.32
N ALA A 29 32.49 14.38 37.29
CA ALA A 29 33.02 13.04 37.20
C ALA A 29 34.27 13.05 36.29
N GLU A 30 35.40 13.14 36.98
CA GLU A 30 36.68 12.47 36.76
C GLU A 30 37.13 12.07 35.34
N VAL A 31 38.29 12.64 35.00
CA VAL A 31 39.13 12.41 33.84
C VAL A 31 39.70 11.00 33.82
N THR A 32 39.68 10.33 32.67
CA THR A 32 40.73 9.36 32.31
C THR A 32 41.11 9.53 30.85
N THR A 33 42.35 9.99 30.68
CA THR A 33 43.06 10.22 29.42
C THR A 33 43.43 8.88 28.76
N ILE A 34 43.09 8.70 27.49
CA ILE A 34 43.85 7.83 26.59
C ILE A 34 44.15 8.62 25.31
N THR A 35 45.44 8.73 25.05
CA THR A 35 46.10 9.42 23.95
C THR A 35 46.13 8.53 22.72
N ASP A 36 45.81 9.10 21.55
CA ASP A 36 46.37 8.82 20.21
C ASP A 36 45.55 9.73 19.27
N GLY A 37 46.06 10.67 18.48
CA GLY A 37 47.33 10.73 17.77
C GLY A 37 46.99 10.84 16.27
N ALA A 38 46.82 12.06 15.75
CA ALA A 38 47.29 12.52 14.43
C ALA A 38 46.44 13.63 13.77
N SER A 39 47.17 14.67 13.36
CA SER A 39 47.01 15.53 12.18
C SER A 39 45.79 16.46 12.04
N THR A 40 46.02 17.68 12.51
CA THR A 40 45.58 18.94 11.90
C THR A 40 45.92 19.03 10.41
N ALA A 41 44.93 19.42 9.60
CA ALA A 41 45.15 20.09 8.33
C ALA A 41 44.28 21.35 8.28
N SER A 42 44.93 22.50 8.43
CA SER A 42 44.35 23.82 8.22
C SER A 42 44.22 24.07 6.72
N ALA A 43 43.07 24.55 6.27
CA ALA A 43 42.97 25.29 5.01
C ALA A 43 41.99 26.46 5.19
N SER A 44 42.57 27.65 5.18
CA SER A 44 41.90 28.95 5.12
C SER A 44 41.28 29.17 3.74
N SER A 45 40.06 29.70 3.68
CA SER A 45 39.66 30.54 2.55
C SER A 45 38.77 31.71 2.97
N THR A 46 39.32 32.85 2.61
CA THR A 46 38.91 34.25 2.62
C THR A 46 37.43 34.50 2.26
N HIS A 47 36.77 35.31 3.09
CA HIS A 47 35.52 35.99 2.76
C HIS A 47 35.76 37.06 1.68
N SER A 48 35.00 36.99 0.59
CA SER A 48 34.69 38.15 -0.26
C SER A 48 33.23 38.04 -0.68
N GLY A 49 32.41 38.94 -0.14
CA GLY A 49 30.98 38.97 -0.41
C GLY A 49 30.66 39.53 -1.80
N THR A 50 29.62 38.95 -2.40
CA THR A 50 28.71 39.60 -3.35
C THR A 50 27.36 38.92 -3.19
N ASP A 51 26.35 39.73 -2.85
CA ASP A 51 24.94 39.34 -2.79
C ASP A 51 24.47 38.79 -4.14
N SER A 52 24.00 37.55 -4.11
CA SER A 52 23.02 37.03 -5.06
C SER A 52 22.19 36.00 -4.31
N ASP A 53 20.89 36.27 -4.13
CA ASP A 53 19.89 35.28 -3.73
C ASP A 53 20.02 34.08 -4.67
N SER A 54 20.75 33.08 -4.21
CA SER A 54 21.00 31.83 -4.89
C SER A 54 20.59 30.76 -3.92
N PHE A 55 19.54 30.03 -4.29
CA PHE A 55 19.14 28.83 -3.58
C PHE A 55 20.30 27.85 -3.72
N SER A 56 21.16 27.75 -2.70
CA SER A 56 22.29 26.85 -2.71
C SER A 56 21.76 25.45 -2.41
N VAL A 57 21.54 24.66 -3.46
CA VAL A 57 21.37 23.21 -3.34
C VAL A 57 22.74 22.65 -2.95
N VAL A 58 22.98 22.51 -1.65
CA VAL A 58 24.15 21.83 -1.12
C VAL A 58 23.83 20.33 -1.17
N THR A 59 24.31 19.65 -2.22
CA THR A 59 24.33 18.18 -2.25
C THR A 59 25.48 17.67 -1.38
N THR A 60 25.34 17.77 -0.07
CA THR A 60 26.11 16.94 0.84
C THR A 60 25.46 15.55 0.84
N GLU A 61 26.12 14.55 0.26
CA GLU A 61 25.74 13.13 0.39
C GLU A 61 25.97 12.63 1.82
N THR A 62 25.34 13.27 2.81
CA THR A 62 25.27 12.68 4.14
C THR A 62 24.23 11.57 4.02
N ALA A 63 24.65 10.32 4.19
CA ALA A 63 23.71 9.21 4.25
C ALA A 63 22.69 9.51 5.36
N VAL A 64 21.43 9.73 4.96
CA VAL A 64 20.33 10.04 5.87
C VAL A 64 20.27 8.94 6.94
N ALA A 65 20.17 9.36 8.21
CA ALA A 65 20.09 8.44 9.31
C ALA A 65 18.82 7.58 9.15
N VAL A 66 19.01 6.27 8.97
CA VAL A 66 17.90 5.31 8.97
C VAL A 66 17.17 5.44 10.31
N PRO A 67 15.83 5.57 10.32
CA PRO A 67 15.07 5.65 11.57
C PRO A 67 15.44 4.51 12.53
N THR A 68 15.73 4.85 13.78
CA THR A 68 16.25 3.91 14.81
C THR A 68 15.17 3.46 15.79
N GLY A 69 14.01 3.06 15.27
CA GLY A 69 12.96 2.46 16.08
C GLY A 69 13.34 1.10 16.66
N SER A 70 12.62 0.67 17.69
CA SER A 70 12.75 -0.69 18.23
C SER A 70 12.07 -1.68 17.30
N TYR A 71 12.84 -2.66 16.82
CA TYR A 71 12.33 -3.75 15.98
C TYR A 71 11.85 -4.91 16.86
N LEU A 72 10.67 -5.46 16.56
CA LEU A 72 10.23 -6.68 17.21
C LEU A 72 11.03 -7.88 16.69
N SER A 73 11.38 -8.79 17.59
CA SER A 73 11.93 -10.09 17.22
C SER A 73 11.13 -11.18 17.91
N TYR A 74 10.66 -12.14 17.12
CA TYR A 74 10.00 -13.33 17.63
C TYR A 74 10.98 -14.50 17.54
N THR A 75 11.26 -15.13 18.68
CA THR A 75 12.08 -16.35 18.75
C THR A 75 11.23 -17.62 18.67
N THR A 76 9.90 -17.48 18.78
CA THR A 76 8.93 -18.57 18.70
C THR A 76 7.70 -18.09 17.96
N THR A 77 6.99 -19.03 17.35
CA THR A 77 5.69 -18.77 16.73
C THR A 77 4.59 -18.84 17.78
N ILE A 78 3.66 -17.88 17.73
CA ILE A 78 2.42 -17.88 18.50
C ILE A 78 1.26 -18.15 17.55
N THR A 79 0.42 -19.14 17.88
CA THR A 79 -0.88 -19.29 17.23
C THR A 79 -1.87 -18.35 17.91
N VAL A 80 -2.48 -17.45 17.13
CA VAL A 80 -3.53 -16.55 17.61
C VAL A 80 -4.81 -17.37 17.64
N GLY A 81 -5.31 -17.63 18.85
CA GLY A 81 -6.50 -18.45 19.04
C GLY A 81 -7.76 -17.63 18.81
N ASP A 82 -8.55 -18.01 17.81
CA ASP A 82 -10.00 -17.92 17.92
C ASP A 82 -10.66 -19.19 17.38
N SER A 83 -11.85 -19.46 17.87
CA SER A 83 -12.61 -20.71 17.82
C SER A 83 -13.17 -21.04 16.44
N VAL A 84 -12.45 -20.78 15.36
CA VAL A 84 -12.87 -21.17 14.01
C VAL A 84 -12.12 -22.44 13.68
N SER A 85 -12.87 -23.55 13.73
CA SER A 85 -12.41 -24.81 13.15
C SER A 85 -11.99 -24.54 11.71
N GLN A 86 -10.68 -24.65 11.43
CA GLN A 86 -10.21 -24.93 10.09
C GLN A 86 -11.00 -26.16 9.64
N THR A 87 -12.05 -25.93 8.85
CA THR A 87 -12.72 -27.01 8.18
C THR A 87 -11.79 -27.37 7.04
N THR A 88 -10.80 -28.21 7.34
CA THR A 88 -10.07 -28.93 6.30
C THR A 88 -11.13 -29.72 5.56
N PHE A 89 -11.58 -29.23 4.40
CA PHE A 89 -12.39 -30.01 3.48
C PHE A 89 -11.54 -31.18 2.99
N THR A 90 -11.56 -32.26 3.76
CA THR A 90 -11.00 -33.54 3.35
C THR A 90 -12.17 -34.29 2.73
N THR A 91 -12.26 -34.28 1.41
CA THR A 91 -13.28 -35.05 0.68
C THR A 91 -12.95 -36.54 0.80
N THR A 92 -13.36 -37.17 1.90
CA THR A 92 -13.32 -38.63 2.03
C THR A 92 -14.58 -39.21 1.38
N THR A 93 -14.47 -39.50 0.08
CA THR A 93 -15.50 -40.19 -0.68
C THR A 93 -15.59 -41.65 -0.21
N ALA A 94 -16.37 -41.95 0.83
CA ALA A 94 -16.72 -43.31 1.21
C ALA A 94 -17.95 -43.78 0.41
N ALA A 95 -17.73 -44.29 -0.80
CA ALA A 95 -18.79 -44.88 -1.62
C ALA A 95 -18.95 -46.37 -1.32
N ASN A 96 -19.91 -46.74 -0.46
CA ASN A 96 -20.37 -48.13 -0.37
C ASN A 96 -21.31 -48.42 -1.55
N THR A 97 -20.77 -49.01 -2.62
CA THR A 97 -21.54 -49.39 -3.80
C THR A 97 -21.87 -50.88 -3.74
N THR A 98 -23.14 -51.25 -3.67
CA THR A 98 -23.59 -52.63 -3.86
C THR A 98 -24.09 -52.79 -5.30
N ILE A 99 -23.39 -53.62 -6.09
CA ILE A 99 -23.73 -53.88 -7.49
C ILE A 99 -24.70 -55.06 -7.55
N SER A 100 -25.91 -54.84 -8.05
CA SER A 100 -26.85 -55.90 -8.44
C SER A 100 -26.81 -56.08 -9.96
N THR A 101 -26.87 -57.32 -10.42
CA THR A 101 -26.62 -57.80 -11.79
C THR A 101 -27.62 -57.34 -12.87
N ASN A 102 -28.49 -56.38 -12.58
CA ASN A 102 -29.42 -55.78 -13.56
C ASN A 102 -29.29 -54.24 -13.64
N GLY A 103 -28.06 -53.73 -13.78
CA GLY A 103 -27.77 -52.39 -14.32
C GLY A 103 -28.38 -51.19 -13.58
N THR A 104 -28.88 -51.37 -12.36
CA THR A 104 -29.52 -50.30 -11.58
C THR A 104 -28.68 -50.05 -10.33
N THR A 105 -27.92 -48.96 -10.32
CA THR A 105 -27.10 -48.57 -9.17
C THR A 105 -27.89 -47.60 -8.30
N THR A 106 -28.24 -48.00 -7.08
CA THR A 106 -28.87 -47.11 -6.09
C THR A 106 -27.80 -46.67 -5.11
N ALA A 107 -27.48 -45.37 -5.09
CA ALA A 107 -26.59 -44.77 -4.12
C ALA A 107 -27.42 -43.99 -3.10
N THR A 108 -27.20 -44.24 -1.81
CA THR A 108 -27.82 -43.49 -0.71
C THR A 108 -26.71 -42.76 0.02
N THR A 109 -26.84 -41.44 0.15
CA THR A 109 -25.89 -40.60 0.88
C THR A 109 -26.64 -39.94 2.03
N THR A 110 -26.12 -40.11 3.25
CA THR A 110 -26.63 -39.43 4.45
C THR A 110 -25.61 -38.37 4.85
N THR A 111 -26.01 -37.10 4.84
CA THR A 111 -25.30 -36.01 5.49
C THR A 111 -25.90 -35.77 6.89
N ASP A 112 -25.12 -35.19 7.81
CA ASP A 112 -25.51 -34.92 9.22
C ASP A 112 -26.67 -33.90 9.41
N THR A 113 -27.43 -33.62 8.35
CA THR A 113 -28.65 -32.80 8.36
C THR A 113 -29.91 -33.57 7.98
N ASN A 114 -29.89 -34.93 7.95
CA ASN A 114 -31.08 -35.77 7.70
C ASN A 114 -31.85 -35.46 6.39
N VAL A 115 -31.15 -35.06 5.32
CA VAL A 115 -31.75 -34.96 3.98
C VAL A 115 -31.30 -36.13 3.12
N VAL A 116 -32.22 -37.04 2.82
CA VAL A 116 -31.99 -38.18 1.91
C VAL A 116 -32.36 -37.75 0.49
N VAL A 117 -31.38 -37.70 -0.41
CA VAL A 117 -31.60 -37.49 -1.85
C VAL A 117 -31.41 -38.81 -2.59
N THR A 118 -32.47 -39.31 -3.22
CA THR A 118 -32.43 -40.52 -4.06
C THR A 118 -32.42 -40.14 -5.53
N GLY A 119 -31.36 -40.48 -6.26
CA GLY A 119 -31.25 -40.24 -7.71
C GLY A 119 -30.95 -41.52 -8.48
N THR A 120 -31.74 -41.83 -9.50
CA THR A 120 -31.54 -42.96 -10.42
C THR A 120 -30.83 -42.47 -11.68
N ARG A 121 -29.64 -42.99 -12.00
CA ARG A 121 -28.95 -42.71 -13.28
C ARG A 121 -29.15 -43.89 -14.24
N ASN A 122 -29.67 -43.60 -15.43
CA ASN A 122 -29.75 -44.56 -16.53
C ASN A 122 -28.57 -44.29 -17.50
N SER A 123 -27.62 -45.22 -17.58
CA SER A 123 -26.39 -45.04 -18.36
C SER A 123 -26.62 -45.41 -19.83
N SER A 124 -26.99 -44.43 -20.64
CA SER A 124 -26.75 -44.44 -22.09
C SER A 124 -25.99 -43.16 -22.43
N SER A 125 -24.66 -43.24 -22.46
CA SER A 125 -23.79 -42.09 -22.74
C SER A 125 -22.97 -42.32 -24.00
N THR A 126 -23.33 -41.62 -25.08
CA THR A 126 -22.39 -41.31 -26.16
C THR A 126 -21.38 -40.30 -25.61
N ALA A 127 -20.09 -40.61 -25.68
CA ALA A 127 -19.04 -39.75 -25.15
C ALA A 127 -18.90 -38.48 -25.99
N THR A 128 -19.24 -37.32 -25.43
CA THR A 128 -18.78 -36.02 -25.91
C THR A 128 -17.87 -35.44 -24.82
N SER A 129 -16.56 -35.59 -25.02
CA SER A 129 -15.53 -35.01 -24.17
C SER A 129 -15.38 -33.53 -24.50
N THR A 130 -16.01 -32.65 -23.73
CA THR A 130 -15.63 -31.23 -23.52
C THR A 130 -16.59 -30.62 -22.49
N ALA A 131 -16.42 -30.99 -21.22
CA ALA A 131 -16.94 -30.15 -20.15
C ALA A 131 -15.95 -28.99 -19.97
N THR A 132 -16.33 -27.79 -20.41
CA THR A 132 -15.57 -26.56 -20.12
C THR A 132 -15.51 -26.38 -18.61
N THR A 133 -14.30 -26.34 -18.04
CA THR A 133 -14.08 -25.92 -16.66
C THR A 133 -14.66 -24.52 -16.48
N PRO A 134 -15.41 -24.23 -15.40
CA PRO A 134 -15.85 -22.86 -15.13
C PRO A 134 -14.61 -21.97 -15.00
N ALA A 135 -14.46 -21.01 -15.92
CA ALA A 135 -13.42 -20.00 -15.82
C ALA A 135 -13.95 -18.88 -14.91
N ASN A 136 -13.26 -18.61 -13.80
CA ASN A 136 -13.57 -17.42 -13.00
C ASN A 136 -13.35 -16.18 -13.86
N SER A 137 -14.43 -15.47 -14.19
CA SER A 137 -14.37 -14.24 -14.98
C SER A 137 -14.22 -13.00 -14.11
N GLN A 138 -14.36 -13.13 -12.78
CA GLN A 138 -14.26 -12.01 -11.86
C GLN A 138 -12.80 -11.85 -11.39
N PRO A 139 -12.11 -10.76 -11.77
CA PRO A 139 -10.74 -10.52 -11.33
C PRO A 139 -10.66 -10.23 -9.84
N CYS A 140 -9.58 -10.69 -9.19
CA CYS A 140 -9.18 -10.29 -7.85
C CYS A 140 -8.01 -9.31 -7.98
N ASN A 141 -8.10 -8.11 -7.39
CA ASN A 141 -7.08 -7.06 -7.60
C ASN A 141 -6.76 -6.82 -9.10
N GLY A 142 -7.79 -6.86 -9.95
CA GLY A 142 -7.68 -6.57 -11.39
C GLY A 142 -7.31 -7.75 -12.31
N TYR A 143 -6.93 -8.93 -11.77
CA TYR A 143 -6.53 -10.10 -12.56
C TYR A 143 -7.21 -11.38 -12.07
N THR A 144 -7.67 -12.25 -12.97
CA THR A 144 -8.33 -13.53 -12.58
C THR A 144 -7.31 -14.53 -12.05
N GLU A 145 -6.07 -14.43 -12.52
CA GLU A 145 -4.92 -15.23 -12.09
C GLU A 145 -4.54 -14.97 -10.63
N PHE A 146 -4.93 -13.82 -10.06
CA PHE A 146 -4.59 -13.47 -8.68
C PHE A 146 -5.50 -14.14 -7.66
N CYS A 147 -6.72 -14.54 -8.04
CA CYS A 147 -7.68 -15.12 -7.11
C CYS A 147 -7.16 -16.39 -6.44
N SER A 148 -6.40 -17.23 -7.17
CA SER A 148 -5.82 -18.47 -6.64
C SER A 148 -4.41 -18.30 -6.07
N ARG A 149 -3.84 -17.09 -6.08
CA ARG A 149 -2.50 -16.84 -5.52
C ARG A 149 -2.64 -16.44 -4.07
N GLN A 150 -1.69 -16.91 -3.25
CA GLN A 150 -1.49 -16.40 -1.90
C GLN A 150 -1.20 -14.89 -1.95
N TYR A 151 -1.68 -14.15 -0.96
CA TYR A 151 -1.39 -12.72 -0.81
C TYR A 151 0.13 -12.44 -0.84
N SER A 152 0.93 -13.32 -0.25
CA SER A 152 2.39 -13.30 -0.23
C SER A 152 3.06 -13.63 -1.57
N ASN A 153 2.29 -13.97 -2.61
CA ASN A 153 2.78 -14.35 -3.95
C ASN A 153 2.18 -13.46 -5.05
N ILE A 154 2.08 -12.16 -4.76
CA ILE A 154 1.63 -11.13 -5.69
C ILE A 154 2.52 -9.90 -5.52
N THR A 155 2.97 -9.33 -6.64
CA THR A 155 3.63 -8.01 -6.67
C THR A 155 2.59 -6.91 -6.80
N MET A 156 2.55 -5.99 -5.84
CA MET A 156 1.59 -4.89 -5.78
C MET A 156 2.29 -3.54 -5.84
N VAL A 157 1.72 -2.59 -6.59
CA VAL A 157 2.18 -1.21 -6.57
C VAL A 157 1.77 -0.56 -5.25
N THR A 158 2.72 0.11 -4.62
CA THR A 158 2.58 0.81 -3.36
C THR A 158 2.70 2.31 -3.61
N ALA A 159 1.64 3.07 -3.32
CA ALA A 159 1.72 4.52 -3.34
C ALA A 159 2.42 5.00 -2.07
N HIS A 160 3.66 5.46 -2.22
CA HIS A 160 4.43 6.06 -1.13
C HIS A 160 3.73 7.32 -0.64
N ASN A 161 3.56 7.47 0.68
CA ASN A 161 3.00 8.69 1.26
C ASN A 161 1.67 9.08 0.56
N SER A 162 0.82 8.08 0.36
CA SER A 162 -0.40 8.13 -0.43
C SER A 162 -1.31 9.35 -0.18
N PRO A 163 -1.53 9.82 1.07
CA PRO A 163 -2.35 11.00 1.33
C PRO A 163 -1.74 12.31 0.82
N PHE A 164 -0.42 12.38 0.59
CA PHE A 164 0.33 13.62 0.38
C PHE A 164 0.19 14.13 -1.05
N VAL A 165 -1.01 14.63 -1.33
CA VAL A 165 -1.47 15.13 -2.62
C VAL A 165 -1.75 16.62 -2.50
N LYS A 166 -0.83 17.45 -2.98
CA LYS A 166 -1.02 18.91 -3.00
C LYS A 166 -0.35 19.51 -4.23
N LYS A 167 -1.18 20.06 -5.11
CA LYS A 167 -0.70 20.73 -6.34
C LYS A 167 0.29 21.83 -5.99
N ASN A 168 1.39 21.89 -6.74
CA ASN A 168 2.48 22.86 -6.56
C ASN A 168 3.12 22.83 -5.16
N ASN A 169 3.12 21.68 -4.48
CA ASN A 169 3.91 21.45 -3.28
C ASN A 169 5.05 20.49 -3.60
N ILE A 170 6.28 20.87 -3.26
CA ILE A 170 7.47 20.03 -3.45
C ILE A 170 7.43 18.76 -2.60
N ALA A 171 6.76 18.79 -1.44
CA ALA A 171 6.57 17.66 -0.54
C ALA A 171 5.37 16.77 -0.93
N ALA A 172 4.75 16.97 -2.10
CA ALA A 172 3.69 16.06 -2.55
C ALA A 172 4.31 14.78 -3.15
N ASN A 173 3.87 13.62 -2.66
CA ASN A 173 4.32 12.31 -3.13
C ASN A 173 3.45 11.74 -4.25
N GLN A 174 2.18 12.15 -4.32
CA GLN A 174 1.24 11.62 -5.30
C GLN A 174 0.46 12.72 -6.00
N MET A 175 0.09 12.47 -7.27
CA MET A 175 -0.75 13.41 -8.05
C MET A 175 -2.24 13.28 -7.72
N TYR A 176 -2.71 12.06 -7.45
CA TYR A 176 -4.12 11.74 -7.31
C TYR A 176 -4.46 11.32 -5.88
N ASN A 177 -5.69 11.60 -5.45
CA ASN A 177 -6.18 11.16 -4.13
C ASN A 177 -6.28 9.63 -4.02
N VAL A 178 -6.42 9.14 -2.79
CA VAL A 178 -6.45 7.71 -2.48
C VAL A 178 -7.50 6.91 -3.26
N LYS A 179 -8.68 7.49 -3.52
CA LYS A 179 -9.72 6.80 -4.28
C LYS A 179 -9.26 6.51 -5.71
N THR A 180 -8.69 7.51 -6.37
CA THR A 180 -8.14 7.35 -7.73
C THR A 180 -6.93 6.44 -7.75
N GLN A 181 -6.06 6.49 -6.73
CA GLN A 181 -4.95 5.54 -6.60
C GLN A 181 -5.44 4.08 -6.60
N LEU A 182 -6.45 3.79 -5.79
CA LEU A 182 -7.05 2.46 -5.72
C LEU A 182 -7.77 2.07 -7.02
N GLU A 183 -8.49 3.00 -7.67
CA GLU A 183 -9.13 2.79 -8.98
C GLU A 183 -8.12 2.49 -10.10
N ASP A 184 -6.94 3.11 -10.05
CA ASP A 184 -5.87 2.92 -11.04
C ASP A 184 -5.08 1.61 -10.82
N GLY A 185 -5.24 0.95 -9.67
CA GLY A 185 -4.65 -0.37 -9.40
C GLY A 185 -3.62 -0.41 -8.28
N VAL A 186 -3.39 0.69 -7.55
CA VAL A 186 -2.58 0.66 -6.32
C VAL A 186 -3.26 -0.28 -5.32
N ARG A 187 -2.49 -1.18 -4.70
CA ARG A 187 -3.01 -2.14 -3.71
C ARG A 187 -2.27 -2.11 -2.38
N MET A 188 -1.28 -1.24 -2.23
CA MET A 188 -0.74 -0.86 -0.93
C MET A 188 -0.64 0.66 -0.80
N LEU A 189 -1.06 1.17 0.34
CA LEU A 189 -1.03 2.59 0.68
C LEU A 189 -0.08 2.73 1.86
N SER A 190 1.01 3.49 1.72
CA SER A 190 1.87 3.85 2.86
C SER A 190 1.76 5.32 3.19
N PHE A 191 1.97 5.67 4.46
CA PHE A 191 1.98 7.06 4.91
C PHE A 191 2.65 7.25 6.26
N GLU A 192 3.26 8.42 6.43
CA GLU A 192 3.71 8.96 7.71
C GLU A 192 2.51 9.40 8.56
N ALA A 193 2.48 8.89 9.79
CA ALA A 193 1.47 9.19 10.79
C ALA A 193 2.12 9.83 12.02
N HIS A 194 1.59 10.98 12.41
CA HIS A 194 2.09 11.79 13.51
C HIS A 194 1.00 11.99 14.56
N TYR A 195 1.39 11.98 15.83
CA TYR A 195 0.50 12.34 16.93
C TYR A 195 0.47 13.85 17.10
N TYR A 196 -0.66 14.46 16.79
CA TYR A 196 -0.82 15.90 16.73
C TYR A 196 -2.22 16.29 17.22
N GLU A 197 -2.31 17.32 18.07
CA GLU A 197 -3.58 17.81 18.64
C GLU A 197 -4.45 16.70 19.26
N ASP A 198 -3.82 15.77 19.98
CA ASP A 198 -4.44 14.62 20.63
C ASP A 198 -5.12 13.59 19.69
N ASP A 199 -4.74 13.57 18.41
CA ASP A 199 -5.19 12.61 17.41
C ASP A 199 -4.02 12.17 16.49
N ILE A 200 -4.25 11.20 15.61
CA ILE A 200 -3.31 10.79 14.57
C ILE A 200 -3.59 11.55 13.27
N TYR A 201 -2.61 12.33 12.83
CA TYR A 201 -2.64 13.08 11.58
C TYR A 201 -1.68 12.48 10.55
N LEU A 202 -2.01 12.68 9.28
CA LEU A 202 -1.20 12.28 8.14
C LEU A 202 -0.39 13.49 7.67
N CYS A 203 0.89 13.52 8.05
CA CYS A 203 1.76 14.66 7.86
C CYS A 203 3.08 14.23 7.21
N HIS A 204 3.56 15.00 6.23
CA HIS A 204 4.88 14.77 5.63
C HIS A 204 5.95 15.37 6.53
N THR A 205 6.76 14.55 7.19
CA THR A 205 7.83 14.93 8.14
C THR A 205 7.33 15.65 9.41
N SER A 206 6.44 16.63 9.27
CA SER A 206 5.76 17.33 10.35
C SER A 206 4.44 17.94 9.86
N CYS A 207 3.51 18.19 10.78
CA CYS A 207 2.22 18.78 10.45
C CYS A 207 2.29 20.26 10.06
N ASP A 208 3.44 20.92 10.23
CA ASP A 208 3.67 22.28 9.74
C ASP A 208 4.05 22.31 8.25
N LEU A 209 4.69 21.25 7.74
CA LEU A 209 5.16 21.17 6.35
C LEU A 209 4.02 20.82 5.39
N LEU A 210 3.38 19.68 5.60
CA LEU A 210 2.23 19.24 4.83
C LEU A 210 1.34 18.35 5.69
N ASN A 211 0.22 18.88 6.13
CA ASN A 211 -0.82 18.17 6.85
C ASN A 211 -2.01 17.88 5.91
N MET A 212 -2.39 16.60 5.80
CA MET A 212 -3.48 16.12 4.95
C MET A 212 -4.73 15.67 5.73
N GLY A 213 -4.81 15.98 7.02
CA GLY A 213 -5.94 15.67 7.89
C GLY A 213 -5.69 14.46 8.79
N THR A 214 -6.76 13.98 9.41
CA THR A 214 -6.71 12.86 10.36
C THR A 214 -6.58 11.52 9.65
N LEU A 215 -6.03 10.53 10.35
CA LEU A 215 -6.02 9.14 9.89
C LEU A 215 -7.44 8.60 9.69
N GLU A 216 -8.37 8.95 10.57
CA GLU A 216 -9.76 8.49 10.51
C GLU A 216 -10.46 8.91 9.21
N ASP A 217 -10.33 10.18 8.78
CA ASP A 217 -10.93 10.69 7.54
C ASP A 217 -10.37 9.98 6.30
N TYR A 218 -9.05 9.76 6.29
CA TYR A 218 -8.38 9.05 5.23
C TYR A 218 -8.82 7.59 5.15
N LEU A 219 -8.84 6.88 6.28
CA LEU A 219 -9.29 5.49 6.36
C LEU A 219 -10.77 5.34 6.04
N THR A 220 -11.61 6.34 6.34
CA THR A 220 -13.02 6.35 5.96
C THR A 220 -13.16 6.33 4.43
N THR A 221 -12.36 7.15 3.73
CA THR A 221 -12.33 7.16 2.26
C THR A 221 -11.87 5.83 1.68
N VAL A 222 -10.84 5.21 2.28
CA VAL A 222 -10.36 3.87 1.88
C VAL A 222 -11.44 2.81 2.10
N THR A 223 -12.09 2.84 3.26
CA THR A 223 -13.14 1.88 3.65
C THR A 223 -14.33 1.98 2.71
N ASP A 224 -14.75 3.18 2.34
CA ASP A 224 -15.83 3.37 1.37
C ASP A 224 -15.47 2.82 -0.02
N TRP A 225 -14.21 2.96 -0.45
CA TRP A 225 -13.76 2.29 -1.66
C TRP A 225 -13.77 0.76 -1.53
N ILE A 226 -13.32 0.20 -0.40
CA ILE A 226 -13.33 -1.24 -0.13
C ILE A 226 -14.76 -1.80 -0.17
N LYS A 227 -15.76 -1.05 0.34
CA LYS A 227 -17.19 -1.42 0.25
C LYS A 227 -17.66 -1.52 -1.21
N ASP A 228 -17.29 -0.54 -2.02
CA ASP A 228 -17.70 -0.46 -3.44
C ASP A 228 -16.95 -1.46 -4.34
N ASN A 229 -15.83 -2.01 -3.87
CA ASN A 229 -14.93 -2.89 -4.63
C ASN A 229 -14.75 -4.24 -3.91
N PRO A 230 -15.76 -5.15 -3.96
CA PRO A 230 -15.79 -6.37 -3.14
C PRO A 230 -14.75 -7.43 -3.51
N TYR A 231 -14.10 -7.31 -4.68
CA TYR A 231 -13.12 -8.28 -5.17
C TYR A 231 -11.67 -7.80 -5.03
N ASP A 232 -11.47 -6.76 -4.23
CA ASP A 232 -10.18 -6.16 -4.00
C ASP A 232 -9.76 -6.29 -2.54
N VAL A 233 -8.45 -6.55 -2.37
CA VAL A 233 -7.74 -6.62 -1.09
C VAL A 233 -6.72 -5.50 -1.07
N VAL A 234 -6.77 -4.65 -0.04
CA VAL A 234 -5.95 -3.46 0.12
C VAL A 234 -4.99 -3.63 1.30
N THR A 235 -3.77 -3.19 1.12
CA THR A 235 -2.74 -3.17 2.15
C THR A 235 -2.52 -1.74 2.63
N ILE A 236 -2.33 -1.56 3.93
CA ILE A 236 -2.04 -0.28 4.57
C ILE A 236 -0.75 -0.44 5.36
N LEU A 237 0.21 0.44 5.14
CA LEU A 237 1.43 0.54 5.94
C LEU A 237 1.49 1.88 6.65
N ILE A 238 1.40 1.81 7.97
CA ILE A 238 1.48 2.96 8.86
C ILE A 238 2.95 3.14 9.25
N VAL A 239 3.55 4.25 8.83
CA VAL A 239 4.85 4.71 9.35
C VAL A 239 4.56 5.52 10.61
N ASN A 240 4.78 4.92 11.79
CA ASN A 240 4.56 5.53 13.10
C ASN A 240 5.72 6.46 13.44
N SER A 241 5.74 7.63 12.79
CA SER A 241 6.86 8.58 12.79
C SER A 241 7.26 9.06 14.19
N ASP A 242 6.30 9.15 15.11
CA ASP A 242 6.51 9.66 16.46
C ASP A 242 6.70 8.55 17.51
N TYR A 243 6.72 7.27 17.09
CA TYR A 243 6.84 6.11 17.98
C TYR A 243 5.80 6.11 19.12
N VAL A 244 4.59 6.59 18.84
CA VAL A 244 3.51 6.61 19.83
C VAL A 244 2.90 5.23 20.00
N SER A 245 2.07 5.07 21.03
CA SER A 245 1.44 3.80 21.34
C SER A 245 0.58 3.30 20.18
N PRO A 246 0.63 2.00 19.82
CA PRO A 246 -0.22 1.45 18.76
C PRO A 246 -1.71 1.57 19.10
N TRP A 247 -2.05 1.74 20.39
CA TRP A 247 -3.42 2.00 20.85
C TRP A 247 -4.01 3.29 20.28
N ASN A 248 -3.18 4.32 19.99
CA ASN A 248 -3.64 5.56 19.37
C ASN A 248 -4.22 5.35 17.95
N PHE A 249 -3.91 4.22 17.30
CA PHE A 249 -4.36 3.90 15.95
C PHE A 249 -5.64 3.05 15.92
N THR A 250 -6.03 2.47 17.06
CA THR A 250 -7.21 1.58 17.15
C THR A 250 -8.51 2.32 16.88
N ALA A 251 -8.73 3.48 17.52
CA ALA A 251 -9.95 4.26 17.33
C ALA A 251 -10.12 4.76 15.89
N PRO A 252 -9.12 5.34 15.19
CA PRO A 252 -9.24 5.66 13.77
C PRO A 252 -9.58 4.45 12.87
N ILE A 253 -9.01 3.27 13.14
CA ILE A 253 -9.31 2.04 12.39
C ILE A 253 -10.76 1.56 12.64
N GLU A 254 -11.22 1.63 13.88
CA GLU A 254 -12.58 1.24 14.28
C GLU A 254 -13.63 2.22 13.74
N ASN A 255 -13.45 3.52 13.98
CA ASN A 255 -14.42 4.56 13.65
C ASN A 255 -14.59 4.76 12.13
N SER A 256 -13.51 4.59 11.36
CA SER A 256 -13.59 4.62 9.90
C SER A 256 -14.37 3.46 9.29
N GLY A 257 -14.66 2.42 10.10
CA GLY A 257 -15.29 1.17 9.67
C GLY A 257 -14.32 0.21 8.97
N LEU A 258 -13.02 0.52 8.93
CA LEU A 258 -12.03 -0.35 8.30
C LEU A 258 -11.97 -1.71 9.02
N ILE A 259 -12.14 -1.70 10.36
CA ILE A 259 -12.04 -2.88 11.23
C ILE A 259 -12.85 -4.09 10.74
N ASP A 260 -14.01 -3.86 10.12
CA ASP A 260 -14.86 -4.93 9.59
C ASP A 260 -14.15 -5.77 8.52
N TYR A 261 -13.23 -5.14 7.78
CA TYR A 261 -12.47 -5.74 6.68
C TYR A 261 -11.04 -6.13 7.08
N VAL A 262 -10.55 -5.79 8.28
CA VAL A 262 -9.15 -6.07 8.63
C VAL A 262 -8.91 -7.56 8.82
N TYR A 263 -7.90 -8.07 8.13
CA TYR A 263 -7.37 -9.42 8.27
C TYR A 263 -6.58 -9.55 9.56
N GLU A 264 -6.95 -10.55 10.36
CA GLU A 264 -6.23 -10.94 11.56
C GLU A 264 -5.47 -12.25 11.29
N PRO A 265 -4.14 -12.28 11.52
CA PRO A 265 -3.34 -13.45 11.25
C PRO A 265 -3.57 -14.54 12.32
N TRP A 266 -3.72 -15.78 11.89
CA TRP A 266 -3.83 -16.94 12.79
C TRP A 266 -2.49 -17.33 13.45
N LYS A 267 -1.39 -16.73 12.98
CA LYS A 267 -0.01 -17.06 13.37
C LYS A 267 0.85 -15.79 13.40
N ILE A 268 1.69 -15.66 14.43
CA ILE A 268 2.65 -14.56 14.56
C ILE A 268 4.06 -15.14 14.77
N PRO A 269 5.05 -14.80 13.92
CA PRO A 269 4.91 -14.15 12.62
C PRO A 269 4.38 -15.12 11.54
N MET A 270 3.84 -14.59 10.44
CA MET A 270 3.51 -15.37 9.26
C MET A 270 4.72 -15.48 8.34
N SER A 271 5.02 -16.70 7.92
CA SER A 271 5.88 -16.99 6.76
C SER A 271 5.11 -16.86 5.45
N LEU A 272 5.82 -16.84 4.32
CA LEU A 272 5.23 -16.75 2.98
C LEU A 272 4.07 -17.73 2.77
N ASP A 273 4.23 -19.00 3.13
CA ASP A 273 3.23 -20.06 2.90
C ASP A 273 2.04 -20.04 3.87
N ASP A 274 2.07 -19.20 4.91
CA ASP A 274 0.95 -19.08 5.86
C ASP A 274 -0.16 -18.16 5.34
N TRP A 275 0.11 -17.35 4.32
CA TRP A 275 -0.82 -16.34 3.81
C TRP A 275 -1.95 -16.98 3.00
N PRO A 276 -3.22 -16.59 3.26
CA PRO A 276 -4.34 -17.07 2.46
C PRO A 276 -4.24 -16.57 1.02
N THR A 277 -4.97 -17.23 0.13
CA THR A 277 -5.22 -16.74 -1.22
C THR A 277 -6.08 -15.48 -1.21
N LEU A 278 -5.98 -14.65 -2.25
CA LEU A 278 -6.88 -13.49 -2.36
C LEU A 278 -8.35 -13.91 -2.38
N SER A 279 -8.69 -15.04 -3.01
CA SER A 279 -10.08 -15.52 -3.01
C SER A 279 -10.56 -15.88 -1.60
N GLU A 280 -9.72 -16.48 -0.76
CA GLU A 280 -10.08 -16.78 0.63
C GLU A 280 -10.31 -15.47 1.42
N MET A 281 -9.39 -14.51 1.32
CA MET A 281 -9.54 -13.19 1.94
C MET A 281 -10.81 -12.47 1.50
N ILE A 282 -11.14 -12.53 0.21
CA ILE A 282 -12.35 -11.92 -0.36
C ILE A 282 -13.62 -12.60 0.16
N LEU A 283 -13.65 -13.94 0.17
CA LEU A 283 -14.80 -14.73 0.62
C LEU A 283 -15.05 -14.58 2.12
N ASP A 284 -13.98 -14.48 2.92
CA ASP A 284 -14.06 -14.24 4.37
C ASP A 284 -14.36 -12.76 4.70
N GLY A 285 -14.36 -11.89 3.69
CA GLY A 285 -14.59 -10.45 3.85
C GLY A 285 -13.41 -9.71 4.49
N LYS A 286 -12.29 -10.39 4.78
CA LYS A 286 -11.08 -9.82 5.39
C LYS A 286 -10.11 -9.31 4.33
N ARG A 287 -10.45 -8.13 3.81
CA ARG A 287 -9.85 -7.53 2.60
C ARG A 287 -8.95 -6.32 2.87
N ALA A 288 -8.62 -6.03 4.13
CA ALA A 288 -7.64 -5.01 4.51
C ALA A 288 -6.50 -5.63 5.33
N VAL A 289 -5.24 -5.45 4.94
CA VAL A 289 -4.07 -5.87 5.73
C VAL A 289 -3.37 -4.64 6.27
N VAL A 290 -3.23 -4.52 7.58
CA VAL A 290 -2.64 -3.34 8.23
C VAL A 290 -1.29 -3.70 8.83
N PHE A 291 -0.23 -3.05 8.34
CA PHE A 291 1.11 -3.10 8.89
C PHE A 291 1.48 -1.80 9.61
N MET A 292 2.37 -1.89 10.58
CA MET A 292 2.99 -0.76 11.26
C MET A 292 4.49 -1.02 11.42
N ASP A 293 5.31 -0.03 11.10
CA ASP A 293 6.78 -0.17 11.09
C ASP A 293 7.37 -0.28 12.50
N TYR A 294 6.90 0.53 13.45
CA TYR A 294 7.41 0.59 14.81
C TYR A 294 6.30 0.64 15.86
N GLN A 295 6.61 0.09 17.03
CA GLN A 295 5.72 0.04 18.20
C GLN A 295 4.46 -0.80 18.02
N ALA A 296 4.37 -1.59 16.94
CA ALA A 296 3.31 -2.59 16.81
C ALA A 296 3.28 -3.51 18.05
N ASN A 297 2.09 -4.01 18.41
CA ASN A 297 1.93 -4.97 19.50
C ASN A 297 0.89 -6.02 19.10
N GLN A 298 1.32 -6.97 18.28
CA GLN A 298 0.43 -8.01 17.74
C GLN A 298 -0.11 -8.99 18.80
N THR A 299 0.42 -9.00 20.02
CA THR A 299 -0.18 -9.79 21.10
C THR A 299 -1.41 -9.10 21.70
N ALA A 300 -1.41 -7.76 21.74
CA ALA A 300 -2.52 -6.97 22.27
C ALA A 300 -3.50 -6.50 21.19
N ILE A 301 -2.99 -6.21 19.99
CA ILE A 301 -3.74 -5.70 18.83
C ILE A 301 -3.36 -6.58 17.63
N PRO A 302 -3.91 -7.80 17.52
CA PRO A 302 -3.44 -8.83 16.58
C PRO A 302 -3.61 -8.44 15.10
N TYR A 303 -4.51 -7.52 14.80
CA TYR A 303 -4.82 -7.05 13.46
C TYR A 303 -3.91 -5.89 12.96
N ILE A 304 -3.04 -5.33 13.82
CA ILE A 304 -1.98 -4.39 13.40
C ILE A 304 -0.67 -5.16 13.39
N LEU A 305 -0.25 -5.61 12.21
CA LEU A 305 0.91 -6.47 12.02
C LEU A 305 2.20 -5.65 12.13
N ASP A 306 3.21 -6.17 12.83
CA ASP A 306 4.55 -5.56 12.81
C ASP A 306 5.18 -5.79 11.44
N GLU A 307 5.47 -4.70 10.73
CA GLU A 307 6.02 -4.75 9.37
C GLU A 307 7.23 -5.67 9.31
N PHE A 308 8.21 -5.44 10.19
CA PHE A 308 9.52 -6.07 10.11
C PHE A 308 9.56 -7.52 10.56
N THR A 309 8.45 -8.08 11.02
CA THR A 309 8.31 -9.52 11.26
C THR A 309 7.62 -10.24 10.11
N GLN A 310 6.89 -9.51 9.26
CA GLN A 310 6.16 -10.03 8.10
C GLN A 310 6.87 -9.75 6.78
N MET A 311 7.61 -8.65 6.70
CA MET A 311 8.37 -8.23 5.53
C MET A 311 9.71 -7.57 5.91
N TRP A 312 10.59 -7.44 4.95
CA TRP A 312 11.78 -6.59 5.04
C TRP A 312 11.80 -5.63 3.85
N GLU A 313 12.66 -4.62 3.91
CA GLU A 313 12.78 -3.66 2.83
C GLU A 313 14.22 -3.33 2.44
N THR A 314 14.37 -2.89 1.18
CA THR A 314 15.62 -2.34 0.64
C THR A 314 15.92 -0.96 1.25
N PRO A 315 17.06 -0.32 0.93
CA PRO A 315 17.41 0.95 1.58
C PRO A 315 16.28 1.98 1.58
N PHE A 316 15.90 2.37 2.79
CA PHE A 316 14.88 3.37 3.11
C PHE A 316 15.33 4.75 2.63
N SER A 317 14.37 5.52 2.10
CA SER A 317 14.57 6.90 1.65
C SER A 317 15.81 7.10 0.75
N PRO A 318 15.88 6.40 -0.40
CA PRO A 318 17.07 6.43 -1.24
C PRO A 318 17.30 7.82 -1.86
N LEU A 319 18.55 8.27 -1.79
CA LEU A 319 19.05 9.50 -2.45
C LEU A 319 19.82 9.21 -3.75
N ASN A 320 19.96 7.94 -4.11
CA ASN A 320 20.80 7.48 -5.21
C ASN A 320 20.05 6.48 -6.10
N THR A 321 20.16 6.67 -7.41
CA THR A 321 19.49 5.87 -8.44
C THR A 321 20.02 4.44 -8.59
N SER A 322 20.94 3.99 -7.75
CA SER A 322 21.46 2.62 -7.79
C SER A 322 20.47 1.57 -7.27
N PHE A 323 19.56 1.96 -6.37
CA PHE A 323 18.48 1.12 -5.83
C PHE A 323 18.89 -0.34 -5.54
N PRO A 324 19.83 -0.59 -4.61
CA PRO A 324 20.36 -1.93 -4.40
C PRO A 324 19.31 -2.83 -3.74
N CYS A 325 19.23 -4.08 -4.23
CA CYS A 325 18.35 -5.11 -3.69
C CYS A 325 18.94 -5.78 -2.41
N THR A 326 19.37 -4.99 -1.44
CA THR A 326 19.94 -5.47 -0.17
C THR A 326 18.96 -5.21 0.97
N VAL A 327 18.83 -6.15 1.89
CA VAL A 327 18.08 -5.93 3.14
C VAL A 327 18.69 -4.75 3.89
N GLN A 328 17.88 -3.76 4.26
CA GLN A 328 18.28 -2.69 5.16
C GLN A 328 17.45 -2.70 6.45
N ARG A 329 16.12 -2.82 6.36
CA ARG A 329 15.24 -2.89 7.53
C ARG A 329 14.45 -4.21 7.55
N PRO A 330 14.36 -4.91 8.69
CA PRO A 330 15.09 -4.64 9.94
C PRO A 330 16.59 -4.94 9.80
N PRO A 331 17.47 -4.25 10.56
CA PRO A 331 18.89 -4.56 10.57
C PRO A 331 19.16 -5.91 11.24
N GLY A 332 20.20 -6.62 10.76
CA GLY A 332 20.74 -7.80 11.44
C GLY A 332 20.01 -9.12 11.18
N ILE A 333 19.00 -9.16 10.29
CA ILE A 333 18.42 -10.43 9.85
C ILE A 333 19.33 -11.15 8.84
N THR A 334 19.31 -12.48 8.89
CA THR A 334 20.03 -13.35 7.95
C THR A 334 19.30 -13.45 6.61
N ALA A 335 20.00 -13.89 5.56
CA ALA A 335 19.38 -14.15 4.26
C ALA A 335 18.23 -15.18 4.36
N ALA A 336 18.40 -16.24 5.15
CA ALA A 336 17.36 -17.24 5.38
C ALA A 336 16.09 -16.63 6.02
N GLN A 337 16.26 -15.75 7.02
CA GLN A 337 15.12 -15.04 7.62
C GLN A 337 14.45 -14.07 6.64
N ALA A 338 15.22 -13.46 5.73
CA ALA A 338 14.69 -12.59 4.67
C ALA A 338 13.93 -13.40 3.59
N GLU A 339 14.35 -14.63 3.30
CA GLU A 339 13.67 -15.54 2.37
C GLU A 339 12.31 -16.01 2.88
N GLU A 340 12.13 -16.15 4.20
CA GLU A 340 10.88 -16.59 4.83
C GLU A 340 9.79 -15.50 4.92
N ARG A 341 10.13 -14.24 4.62
CA ARG A 341 9.25 -13.06 4.78
C ARG A 341 8.86 -12.48 3.43
N MET A 342 7.79 -11.68 3.36
CA MET A 342 7.58 -10.82 2.19
C MET A 342 8.68 -9.76 2.09
N TYR A 343 8.72 -9.00 0.99
CA TYR A 343 9.58 -7.81 0.95
C TYR A 343 9.08 -6.68 0.07
N MET A 344 9.43 -5.47 0.50
CA MET A 344 9.16 -4.23 -0.19
C MET A 344 10.44 -3.67 -0.78
N ILE A 345 10.36 -3.15 -2.01
CA ILE A 345 11.44 -2.36 -2.58
C ILE A 345 11.09 -0.88 -2.48
N ASN A 346 11.94 -0.13 -1.78
CA ASN A 346 11.89 1.32 -1.70
C ASN A 346 12.47 1.91 -2.99
N HIS A 347 11.58 2.31 -3.91
CA HIS A 347 11.91 2.88 -5.22
C HIS A 347 11.38 4.32 -5.35
N ASN A 348 11.47 5.09 -4.27
CA ASN A 348 11.11 6.49 -4.18
C ASN A 348 12.39 7.35 -4.14
N LEU A 349 12.89 7.81 -5.29
CA LEU A 349 14.08 8.67 -5.30
C LEU A 349 13.79 9.99 -4.60
N ASN A 350 14.59 10.35 -3.60
CA ASN A 350 14.42 11.58 -2.83
C ASN A 350 15.52 12.61 -3.14
N LEU A 351 15.17 13.87 -2.96
CA LEU A 351 16.07 15.00 -2.84
C LEU A 351 16.07 15.47 -1.39
N GLU A 352 17.26 15.71 -0.84
CA GLU A 352 17.42 16.35 0.46
C GLU A 352 17.45 17.87 0.30
N ILE A 353 16.57 18.54 1.02
CA ILE A 353 16.48 20.00 1.06
C ILE A 353 16.67 20.44 2.51
N VAL A 354 17.65 21.31 2.73
CA VAL A 354 17.89 21.92 4.04
C VAL A 354 17.13 23.25 4.10
N PHE A 355 16.14 23.35 4.98
CA PHE A 355 15.41 24.60 5.22
C PHE A 355 15.39 24.92 6.72
N GLU A 356 15.87 26.12 7.08
CA GLU A 356 16.00 26.55 8.49
C GLU A 356 16.75 25.56 9.41
N GLY A 357 17.66 24.76 8.85
CA GLY A 357 18.45 23.77 9.59
C GLY A 357 17.72 22.44 9.83
N ILE A 358 16.59 22.21 9.15
CA ILE A 358 15.88 20.94 9.10
C ILE A 358 16.14 20.28 7.75
N ASP A 359 16.58 19.02 7.77
CA ASP A 359 16.74 18.20 6.58
C ASP A 359 15.37 17.60 6.20
N ILE A 360 14.86 17.98 5.03
CA ILE A 360 13.57 17.54 4.51
C ILE A 360 13.83 16.71 3.26
N LEU A 361 13.31 15.49 3.23
CA LEU A 361 13.29 14.69 2.03
C LEU A 361 12.04 14.98 1.23
N VAL A 362 12.19 15.19 -0.06
CA VAL A 362 11.06 15.33 -0.99
C VAL A 362 11.28 14.45 -2.21
N PRO A 363 10.22 14.02 -2.91
CA PRO A 363 10.37 13.25 -4.15
C PRO A 363 11.19 13.99 -5.21
N ASP A 364 12.11 13.28 -5.86
CA ASP A 364 12.80 13.77 -7.06
C ASP A 364 11.88 13.68 -8.29
N SER A 365 10.86 14.53 -8.29
CA SER A 365 9.87 14.59 -9.38
C SER A 365 10.47 14.96 -10.74
N ALA A 366 11.68 15.55 -10.77
CA ALA A 366 12.38 15.88 -12.01
C ALA A 366 12.88 14.63 -12.75
N GLN A 367 13.17 13.55 -12.01
CA GLN A 367 13.65 12.28 -12.56
C GLN A 367 12.56 11.21 -12.67
N ILE A 368 11.30 11.53 -12.34
CA ILE A 368 10.23 10.53 -12.24
C ILE A 368 10.04 9.70 -13.52
N ASN A 369 10.27 10.31 -14.69
CA ASN A 369 10.16 9.67 -15.99
C ASN A 369 11.18 8.52 -16.16
N GLU A 370 12.35 8.65 -15.53
CA GLU A 370 13.42 7.64 -15.52
C GLU A 370 13.27 6.69 -14.32
N THR A 371 13.02 7.23 -13.12
CA THR A 371 12.83 6.45 -11.90
C THR A 371 11.69 5.45 -12.06
N ASN A 372 10.51 5.85 -12.51
CA ASN A 372 9.37 4.94 -12.66
C ASN A 372 9.35 4.16 -13.98
N ALA A 373 10.44 4.19 -14.77
CA ALA A 373 10.46 3.53 -16.06
C ALA A 373 10.43 1.99 -15.96
N VAL A 374 9.97 1.34 -17.04
CA VAL A 374 10.00 -0.13 -17.17
C VAL A 374 11.40 -0.71 -17.40
N SER A 375 12.37 0.11 -17.79
CA SER A 375 13.74 -0.32 -18.05
C SER A 375 14.68 0.88 -18.08
N GLY A 376 15.99 0.62 -18.02
CA GLY A 376 17.03 1.65 -17.96
C GLY A 376 17.69 1.72 -16.58
N TYR A 377 18.83 2.39 -16.50
CA TYR A 377 19.50 2.64 -15.23
C TYR A 377 18.60 3.53 -14.34
N GLY A 378 18.53 3.24 -13.04
CA GLY A 378 17.65 3.95 -12.11
C GLY A 378 16.16 3.61 -12.20
N SER A 379 15.76 2.77 -13.15
CA SER A 379 14.35 2.45 -13.37
C SER A 379 13.81 1.40 -12.40
N LEU A 380 12.50 1.49 -12.11
CA LEU A 380 11.77 0.52 -11.29
C LEU A 380 11.87 -0.88 -11.89
N GLY A 381 11.73 -0.98 -13.21
CA GLY A 381 11.84 -2.27 -13.89
C GLY A 381 13.22 -2.90 -13.75
N LEU A 382 14.30 -2.11 -13.76
CA LEU A 382 15.65 -2.64 -13.50
C LEU A 382 15.79 -3.13 -12.06
N MET A 383 15.35 -2.34 -11.07
CA MET A 383 15.40 -2.73 -9.66
C MET A 383 14.61 -4.02 -9.42
N ALA A 384 13.36 -4.09 -9.89
CA ALA A 384 12.50 -5.25 -9.72
C ALA A 384 13.12 -6.53 -10.32
N ASN A 385 13.74 -6.43 -11.50
CA ASN A 385 14.44 -7.54 -12.13
C ASN A 385 15.70 -7.97 -11.35
N ASN A 386 16.50 -7.02 -10.88
CA ASN A 386 17.69 -7.31 -10.06
C ASN A 386 17.30 -7.99 -8.74
N CYS A 387 16.21 -7.53 -8.13
CA CYS A 387 15.71 -8.10 -6.88
C CYS A 387 15.19 -9.51 -7.12
N ARG A 388 14.42 -9.73 -8.20
CA ARG A 388 13.96 -11.05 -8.61
C ARG A 388 15.10 -12.02 -8.85
N ALA A 389 16.16 -11.57 -9.54
CA ALA A 389 17.33 -12.41 -9.80
C ALA A 389 18.13 -12.75 -8.53
N LYS A 390 18.14 -11.84 -7.55
CA LYS A 390 18.90 -12.02 -6.30
C LYS A 390 18.17 -12.91 -5.28
N TRP A 391 16.86 -12.75 -5.17
CA TRP A 391 16.03 -13.39 -4.14
C TRP A 391 15.18 -14.54 -4.67
N ASP A 392 15.36 -14.90 -5.95
CA ASP A 392 14.67 -15.99 -6.67
C ASP A 392 13.13 -15.90 -6.64
N ARG A 393 12.59 -14.70 -6.39
CA ARG A 393 11.17 -14.39 -6.42
C ARG A 393 10.97 -12.89 -6.62
N PRO A 394 9.87 -12.42 -7.20
CA PRO A 394 9.63 -11.00 -7.36
C PRO A 394 9.33 -10.30 -6.02
N PRO A 395 9.53 -8.97 -5.94
CA PRO A 395 9.08 -8.18 -4.78
C PRO A 395 7.59 -8.31 -4.53
N ASN A 396 7.18 -8.24 -3.27
CA ASN A 396 5.76 -8.17 -2.92
C ASN A 396 5.22 -6.76 -3.14
N PHE A 397 6.02 -5.74 -2.85
CA PHE A 397 5.59 -4.34 -2.87
C PHE A 397 6.59 -3.46 -3.62
N LEU A 398 6.09 -2.68 -4.57
CA LEU A 398 6.85 -1.69 -5.35
C LEU A 398 6.49 -0.29 -4.82
N LEU A 399 7.28 0.26 -3.89
CA LEU A 399 7.00 1.57 -3.29
C LEU A 399 7.56 2.69 -4.17
N VAL A 400 6.67 3.56 -4.64
CA VAL A 400 6.97 4.61 -5.62
C VAL A 400 6.27 5.93 -5.26
N ASP A 401 6.95 7.03 -5.55
CA ASP A 401 6.31 8.35 -5.68
C ASP A 401 5.69 8.49 -7.07
N TYR A 402 4.65 9.31 -7.20
CA TYR A 402 3.96 9.62 -8.45
C TYR A 402 3.68 8.38 -9.28
N TYR A 403 2.97 7.41 -8.70
CA TYR A 403 2.69 6.10 -9.31
C TYR A 403 2.12 6.22 -10.74
N ASN A 404 1.47 7.34 -11.05
CA ASN A 404 0.87 7.60 -12.34
C ASN A 404 1.88 7.89 -13.46
N ASP A 405 3.06 8.43 -13.12
CA ASP A 405 4.03 8.93 -14.08
C ASP A 405 5.27 8.02 -14.17
N GLY A 406 5.94 8.10 -15.32
CA GLY A 406 7.09 7.31 -15.72
C GLY A 406 7.27 7.42 -17.23
N ASN A 407 8.15 6.62 -17.84
CA ASN A 407 8.46 6.69 -19.27
C ASN A 407 7.24 6.60 -20.20
N PHE A 408 6.14 6.06 -19.69
CA PHE A 408 4.77 6.33 -20.12
C PHE A 408 3.85 6.26 -18.89
N GLN A 409 2.65 6.81 -19.01
CA GLN A 409 1.66 6.81 -17.92
C GLN A 409 1.30 5.38 -17.49
N GLY A 410 1.45 5.08 -16.19
CA GLY A 410 1.20 3.75 -15.63
C GLY A 410 2.31 2.71 -15.85
N SER A 411 3.53 3.13 -16.18
CA SER A 411 4.68 2.22 -16.34
C SER A 411 4.95 1.34 -15.13
N VAL A 412 4.69 1.82 -13.92
CA VAL A 412 4.85 1.04 -12.69
C VAL A 412 3.91 -0.17 -12.63
N PHE A 413 2.71 -0.06 -13.22
CA PHE A 413 1.76 -1.16 -13.32
C PHE A 413 2.18 -2.18 -14.37
N GLU A 414 2.87 -1.75 -15.43
CA GLU A 414 3.50 -2.69 -16.36
C GLU A 414 4.60 -3.49 -15.66
N VAL A 415 5.45 -2.84 -14.85
CA VAL A 415 6.47 -3.55 -14.07
C VAL A 415 5.83 -4.56 -13.12
N ALA A 416 4.76 -4.17 -12.40
CA ALA A 416 4.02 -5.09 -11.53
C ALA A 416 3.41 -6.27 -12.31
N ALA A 417 2.84 -6.03 -13.49
CA ALA A 417 2.29 -7.08 -14.34
C ALA A 417 3.38 -8.06 -14.81
N GLN A 418 4.56 -7.56 -15.22
CA GLN A 418 5.71 -8.37 -15.59
C GLN A 418 6.23 -9.23 -14.43
N MET A 419 6.28 -8.68 -13.20
CA MET A 419 6.67 -9.42 -12.01
C MET A 419 5.68 -10.52 -11.63
N ASN A 420 4.39 -10.28 -11.91
CA ASN A 420 3.33 -11.25 -11.70
C ASN A 420 3.10 -12.23 -12.86
N ASN A 421 3.83 -12.10 -13.97
CA ASN A 421 3.60 -12.87 -15.20
C ASN A 421 2.12 -12.79 -15.68
N VAL A 422 1.56 -11.58 -15.68
CA VAL A 422 0.23 -11.26 -16.25
C VAL A 422 0.38 -10.18 -17.32
N THR A 423 -0.64 -10.05 -18.19
CA THR A 423 -0.60 -9.05 -19.26
C THR A 423 -1.08 -7.70 -18.72
N TYR A 424 -0.24 -6.67 -18.79
CA TYR A 424 -0.66 -5.31 -18.43
C TYR A 424 -1.85 -4.87 -19.29
N ASN A 425 -2.92 -4.41 -18.65
CA ASN A 425 -4.18 -4.07 -19.31
C ASN A 425 -4.21 -2.63 -19.88
N GLY A 426 -3.14 -1.85 -19.70
CA GLY A 426 -3.03 -0.47 -20.19
C GLY A 426 -3.95 0.53 -19.49
N LYS A 427 -4.62 0.15 -18.40
CA LYS A 427 -5.52 1.04 -17.66
C LYS A 427 -4.73 1.78 -16.58
N CYS A 428 -4.43 3.04 -16.86
CA CYS A 428 -3.98 4.08 -15.93
C CYS A 428 -3.88 5.40 -16.71
N CYS A 429 -3.98 6.61 -16.15
CA CYS A 429 -4.29 6.95 -14.76
C CYS A 429 -5.26 8.13 -14.72
N GLY A 430 -6.06 8.25 -13.67
CA GLY A 430 -6.98 9.38 -13.48
C GLY A 430 -8.17 9.41 -14.47
N GLY A 431 -8.39 8.33 -15.21
CA GLY A 431 -9.59 8.13 -16.02
C GLY A 431 -10.70 7.57 -15.14
N SER A 432 -11.85 8.25 -15.09
CA SER A 432 -13.04 7.79 -14.34
C SER A 432 -13.51 6.42 -14.85
N SER A 433 -12.95 5.35 -14.32
CA SER A 433 -13.35 3.97 -14.63
C SER A 433 -14.51 3.54 -13.73
N SER A 434 -15.58 4.33 -13.68
CA SER A 434 -16.90 3.79 -13.35
C SER A 434 -17.42 2.98 -14.53
N ALA A 435 -16.78 1.85 -14.80
CA ALA A 435 -17.40 0.76 -15.54
C ALA A 435 -17.97 -0.25 -14.54
N ALA A 436 -18.71 0.26 -13.54
CA ALA A 436 -19.84 -0.49 -13.04
C ALA A 436 -20.69 -0.79 -14.27
N SER A 437 -20.76 -2.06 -14.64
CA SER A 437 -21.78 -2.57 -15.55
C SER A 437 -23.13 -2.37 -14.87
N ARG A 438 -23.61 -1.12 -14.85
CA ARG A 438 -25.03 -0.85 -14.80
C ARG A 438 -25.53 -1.29 -16.16
N ILE A 439 -25.91 -2.56 -16.23
CA ILE A 439 -26.99 -2.99 -17.12
C ILE A 439 -28.21 -2.19 -16.66
N VAL A 440 -28.29 -0.94 -17.10
CA VAL A 440 -29.56 -0.28 -17.25
C VAL A 440 -30.15 -0.97 -18.45
N ASP A 441 -31.08 -1.87 -18.18
CA ASP A 441 -32.01 -2.37 -19.17
C ASP A 441 -32.69 -1.12 -19.76
N ALA A 442 -32.12 -0.62 -20.85
CA ALA A 442 -32.70 0.44 -21.65
C ALA A 442 -33.92 -0.17 -22.32
N SER A 443 -35.01 -0.26 -21.55
CA SER A 443 -36.29 -0.71 -22.03
C SER A 443 -36.64 0.13 -23.27
N TYR A 444 -36.72 -0.57 -24.41
CA TYR A 444 -37.03 -0.05 -25.73
C TYR A 444 -38.50 0.44 -25.84
N THR A 445 -38.99 1.20 -24.87
CA THR A 445 -40.40 1.64 -24.83
C THR A 445 -40.60 3.15 -24.95
N TRP A 446 -39.53 3.96 -25.00
CA TRP A 446 -39.65 5.43 -25.04
C TRP A 446 -39.24 6.11 -26.35
N LEU A 447 -38.96 5.37 -27.43
CA LEU A 447 -38.69 5.96 -28.76
C LEU A 447 -39.82 5.81 -29.80
N SER A 448 -40.96 5.24 -29.43
CA SER A 448 -42.13 5.10 -30.32
C SER A 448 -43.24 6.13 -30.07
N ALA A 449 -43.12 7.00 -29.05
CA ALA A 449 -44.15 8.00 -28.73
C ALA A 449 -43.97 9.36 -29.44
N PHE A 450 -42.81 9.65 -30.05
CA PHE A 450 -42.56 10.98 -30.66
C PHE A 450 -42.57 11.02 -32.20
N VAL A 451 -42.78 9.89 -32.88
CA VAL A 451 -42.92 9.86 -34.36
C VAL A 451 -44.40 9.84 -34.80
N ALA A 452 -45.34 9.56 -33.89
CA ALA A 452 -46.78 9.52 -34.20
C ALA A 452 -47.53 10.87 -34.04
N MET A 453 -46.87 11.92 -33.54
CA MET A 453 -47.48 13.26 -33.38
C MET A 453 -46.98 14.31 -34.39
N GLY A 454 -46.09 13.94 -35.32
CA GLY A 454 -45.55 14.86 -36.34
C GLY A 454 -46.20 14.79 -37.73
N VAL A 455 -47.06 13.80 -38.00
CA VAL A 455 -47.66 13.57 -39.34
C VAL A 455 -49.19 13.82 -39.35
N GLY A 456 -49.80 14.16 -38.21
CA GLY A 456 -51.24 14.44 -38.09
C GLY A 456 -51.64 15.93 -38.18
N LEU A 457 -50.70 16.85 -38.41
CA LEU A 457 -50.92 18.30 -38.30
C LEU A 457 -50.55 19.10 -39.56
N PHE A 458 -50.51 18.44 -40.72
CA PHE A 458 -50.32 19.09 -42.04
C PHE A 458 -51.51 18.87 -43.01
N THR A 459 -52.67 18.44 -42.51
CA THR A 459 -53.90 18.27 -43.32
C THR A 459 -55.14 19.00 -42.78
N LEU A 460 -54.99 19.88 -41.78
CA LEU A 460 -56.03 20.85 -41.43
C LEU A 460 -55.40 22.24 -41.33
N PHE A 461 -56.05 23.21 -41.98
CA PHE A 461 -55.67 24.61 -42.19
C PHE A 461 -54.80 24.86 -43.44
N GLY A 462 -55.50 24.90 -44.58
CA GLY A 462 -55.07 25.71 -45.71
C GLY A 462 -55.23 27.20 -45.40
N LEU A 463 -54.18 27.96 -45.70
CA LEU A 463 -54.16 29.31 -46.23
C LEU A 463 -52.74 29.63 -46.71
#